data_AF-A0A522A469-F1
#
_entry.id   AF-A0A522A469-F1
#
_cell.length_a   1.000
_cell.length_b   1.000
_cell.length_c   1.000
_cell.angle_alpha   90.00
_cell.angle_beta   90.00
_cell.angle_gamma   90.00
#
_symmetry.space_group_name_H-M   'P 1'
#
loop_
_entity.id
_entity.type
_entity.pdbx_description
1 polymer ?
#
loop_
_entity_poly.entity_id
_entity_poly.type
_entity_poly.pdbx_seq_one_letter_code
_entity_poly.pdbx_strand_id
1 'polypeptide(L)'
;MLSDTTVISAPAGRYEVQGQRFEILFNDGSTIGLHPVLRDGSQQMFLRALRHGSCSLIVFDLRDVCKELDAEIRKTHERDVPGLVFYTLRQKFCSAAACSASMMSLPIDMLVDQTVREALAA
;
A
#
# COMPACT_ATOMS: atom_id res chain seq x y z
N MET A 1 -21.42 -15.65 -8.36
CA MET A 1 -20.25 -15.55 -7.46
C MET A 1 -20.23 -14.14 -6.92
N LEU A 2 -20.33 -13.97 -5.59
CA LEU A 2 -20.14 -12.65 -4.97
C LEU A 2 -18.64 -12.37 -5.01
N SER A 3 -18.22 -11.29 -5.67
CA SER A 3 -16.83 -10.84 -5.63
C SER A 3 -16.45 -10.57 -4.18
N ASP A 4 -15.37 -11.18 -3.73
CA ASP A 4 -14.84 -10.91 -2.39
C ASP A 4 -14.33 -9.47 -2.37
N THR A 5 -15.13 -8.55 -1.82
CA THR A 5 -14.83 -7.11 -1.73
C THR A 5 -13.60 -6.81 -0.88
N THR A 6 -13.00 -7.84 -0.28
CA THR A 6 -11.80 -7.78 0.54
C THR A 6 -10.51 -7.71 -0.28
N VAL A 7 -10.53 -8.00 -1.58
CA VAL A 7 -9.31 -8.06 -2.42
C VAL A 7 -9.48 -7.23 -3.71
N ILE A 8 -8.54 -6.33 -3.97
CA ILE A 8 -8.51 -5.44 -5.15
C ILE A 8 -7.83 -6.14 -6.33
N SER A 9 -6.80 -6.91 -6.04
CA SER A 9 -6.01 -7.62 -7.04
C SER A 9 -5.38 -8.85 -6.41
N ALA A 10 -5.71 -10.01 -6.95
CA ALA A 10 -4.97 -11.25 -6.78
C ALA A 10 -4.60 -11.75 -8.18
N PRO A 11 -3.43 -11.38 -8.72
CA PRO A 11 -2.91 -12.09 -9.87
C PRO A 11 -2.70 -13.56 -9.47
N ALA A 12 -2.54 -14.47 -10.43
CA ALA A 12 -2.05 -15.84 -10.17
C ALA A 12 -0.57 -15.87 -9.68
N GLY A 13 -0.15 -14.82 -8.98
CA GLY A 13 1.18 -14.56 -8.48
C GLY A 13 1.21 -14.53 -6.95
N ARG A 14 2.31 -14.00 -6.43
CA ARG A 14 2.70 -14.15 -5.02
C ARG A 14 2.04 -13.14 -4.07
N TYR A 15 1.51 -12.05 -4.61
CA TYR A 15 1.03 -10.90 -3.84
C TYR A 15 -0.45 -10.66 -4.08
N GLU A 16 -1.20 -10.46 -2.99
CA GLU A 16 -2.61 -10.10 -3.05
C GLU A 16 -2.82 -8.75 -2.34
N VAL A 17 -3.47 -7.82 -3.01
CA VAL A 17 -3.72 -6.47 -2.48
C VAL A 17 -5.11 -6.42 -1.88
N GLN A 18 -5.18 -6.03 -0.61
CA GLN A 18 -6.46 -5.97 0.11
C GLN A 18 -7.26 -4.70 -0.21
N GLY A 19 -8.59 -4.82 -0.17
CA GLY A 19 -9.59 -3.77 -0.32
C GLY A 19 -9.47 -2.66 0.71
N GLN A 20 -8.99 -3.01 1.91
CA GLN A 20 -8.72 -2.03 2.95
C GLN A 20 -7.71 -0.98 2.47
N ARG A 21 -8.02 0.29 2.73
CA ARG A 21 -7.19 1.44 2.36
C ARG A 21 -6.94 2.30 3.59
N PHE A 22 -5.68 2.64 3.81
CA PHE A 22 -5.27 3.59 4.83
C PHE A 22 -4.84 4.89 4.16
N GLU A 23 -5.50 5.99 4.50
CA GLU A 23 -5.20 7.30 3.93
C GLU A 23 -4.23 8.07 4.80
N ILE A 24 -3.20 8.62 4.16
CA ILE A 24 -2.22 9.50 4.80
C ILE A 24 -2.44 10.91 4.27
N LEU A 25 -2.86 11.81 5.15
CA LEU A 25 -3.00 13.25 4.89
C LEU A 25 -1.69 13.95 5.26
N PHE A 26 -1.06 14.56 4.26
CA PHE A 26 0.18 15.32 4.41
C PHE A 26 -0.11 16.78 4.80
N ASN A 27 0.93 17.49 5.23
CA ASN A 27 0.80 18.87 5.73
C ASN A 27 0.42 19.88 4.64
N ASP A 28 0.71 19.57 3.38
CA ASP A 28 0.30 20.36 2.21
C ASP A 28 -1.17 20.08 1.79
N GLY A 29 -1.88 19.24 2.54
CA GLY A 29 -3.27 18.85 2.27
C GLY A 29 -3.42 17.72 1.25
N SER A 30 -2.32 17.24 0.65
CA SER A 30 -2.35 16.12 -0.27
C SER A 30 -2.51 14.78 0.46
N THR A 31 -3.01 13.76 -0.23
CA THR A 31 -3.25 12.43 0.36
C THR A 31 -2.65 11.30 -0.47
N ILE A 32 -2.24 10.22 0.20
CA ILE A 32 -2.00 8.92 -0.46
C ILE A 32 -2.84 7.84 0.22
N GLY A 33 -3.29 6.86 -0.58
CA GLY A 33 -3.93 5.65 -0.08
C GLY A 33 -2.99 4.46 -0.17
N LEU A 34 -2.73 3.80 0.95
CA LEU A 34 -1.94 2.58 1.01
C LEU A 34 -2.83 1.38 1.31
N HIS A 35 -2.58 0.29 0.60
CA HIS A 35 -3.28 -0.97 0.76
C HIS A 35 -2.38 -2.01 1.44
N PRO A 36 -2.90 -2.81 2.38
CA PRO A 36 -2.22 -4.01 2.86
C PRO A 36 -1.97 -4.99 1.73
N VAL A 37 -0.88 -5.76 1.87
CA VAL A 37 -0.51 -6.80 0.92
C VAL A 37 -0.34 -8.12 1.67
N LEU A 38 -1.01 -9.16 1.19
CA LEU A 38 -0.71 -10.53 1.55
C LEU A 38 0.38 -11.06 0.63
N ARG A 39 1.22 -11.95 1.15
CA ARG A 39 2.16 -12.74 0.37
C ARG A 39 1.92 -14.20 0.66
N ASP A 40 1.63 -14.99 -0.37
CA ASP A 40 1.31 -16.42 -0.23
C ASP A 40 0.20 -16.63 0.84
N GLY A 41 -0.87 -15.81 0.80
CA GLY A 41 -1.98 -15.84 1.76
C GLY A 41 -1.68 -15.31 3.18
N SER A 42 -0.43 -14.92 3.47
CA SER A 42 -0.03 -14.45 4.81
C SER A 42 0.12 -12.93 4.86
N GLN A 43 -0.41 -12.32 5.93
CA GLN A 43 -0.27 -10.87 6.19
C GLN A 43 1.19 -10.46 6.27
N GLN A 44 1.53 -9.35 5.59
CA GLN A 44 2.88 -8.81 5.59
C GLN A 44 2.89 -7.43 6.23
N MET A 45 3.56 -7.33 7.38
CA MET A 45 3.61 -6.08 8.16
C MET A 45 4.22 -4.91 7.37
N PHE A 46 5.19 -5.21 6.49
CA PHE A 46 5.98 -4.21 5.77
C PHE A 46 5.54 -3.98 4.32
N LEU A 47 4.83 -4.92 3.71
CA LEU A 47 4.43 -4.78 2.32
C LEU A 47 3.17 -3.94 2.19
N ARG A 48 3.23 -2.95 1.32
CA ARG A 48 2.10 -2.09 1.00
C ARG A 48 1.97 -1.97 -0.50
N ALA A 49 0.76 -1.66 -0.95
CA ALA A 49 0.51 -1.30 -2.32
C ALA A 49 -0.03 0.13 -2.43
N LEU A 50 0.38 0.82 -3.49
CA LEU A 50 -0.09 2.14 -3.87
C LEU A 50 -0.66 2.08 -5.29
N ARG A 51 -1.76 2.77 -5.54
CA ARG A 51 -2.30 2.92 -6.89
C ARG A 51 -1.39 3.82 -7.75
N HIS A 52 -1.04 3.34 -8.93
CA HIS A 52 -0.25 4.05 -9.92
C HIS A 52 -1.02 4.14 -11.24
N GLY A 53 -1.48 5.35 -11.56
CA GLY A 53 -2.38 5.56 -12.69
C GLY A 53 -3.77 4.93 -12.46
N SER A 54 -4.49 4.70 -13.56
CA SER A 54 -5.86 4.19 -13.51
C SER A 54 -5.92 2.70 -13.20
N CYS A 55 -5.03 1.89 -13.79
CA CYS A 55 -5.20 0.43 -13.82
C CYS A 55 -4.07 -0.36 -13.16
N SER A 56 -3.15 0.28 -12.42
CA SER A 56 -1.99 -0.42 -11.84
C SER A 56 -1.88 -0.17 -10.34
N LEU A 57 -1.37 -1.18 -9.64
CA LEU A 57 -0.95 -1.13 -8.25
C LEU A 57 0.54 -1.46 -8.19
N ILE A 58 1.30 -0.73 -7.40
CA ILE A 58 2.71 -1.02 -7.14
C ILE A 58 2.82 -1.59 -5.74
N VAL A 59 3.42 -2.76 -5.62
CA VAL A 59 3.79 -3.38 -4.34
C VAL A 59 5.22 -2.95 -3.99
N PHE A 60 5.43 -2.50 -2.76
CA PHE A 60 6.74 -2.07 -2.27
C PHE A 60 6.92 -2.44 -0.80
N ASP A 61 8.18 -2.42 -0.34
CA ASP A 61 8.52 -2.60 1.07
C ASP A 61 8.67 -1.26 1.78
N LEU A 62 7.97 -1.09 2.90
CA LEU A 62 8.11 0.10 3.73
C LEU A 62 9.55 0.32 4.23
N ARG A 63 10.34 -0.74 4.40
CA ARG A 63 11.72 -0.65 4.91
C ARG A 63 12.68 -0.02 3.91
N ASP A 64 12.41 -0.18 2.62
CA ASP A 64 13.21 0.41 1.55
C ASP A 64 12.91 1.92 1.40
N VAL A 65 11.67 2.32 1.68
CA VAL A 65 11.21 3.72 1.66
C VAL A 65 11.58 4.46 2.96
N CYS A 66 11.42 3.79 4.10
CA CYS A 66 11.59 4.36 5.43
C CYS A 66 12.21 3.34 6.38
N LYS A 67 13.55 3.29 6.40
CA LYS A 67 14.32 2.35 7.23
C LYS A 67 13.97 2.46 8.73
N GLU A 68 13.59 3.64 9.17
CA GLU A 68 13.18 3.92 10.56
C GLU A 68 11.95 3.07 10.98
N LEU A 69 11.10 2.67 10.03
CA LEU A 69 9.93 1.86 10.31
C LEU A 69 10.25 0.42 10.72
N ASP A 70 11.39 -0.16 10.32
CA ASP A 70 11.67 -1.58 10.60
C ASP A 70 11.71 -1.87 12.10
N ALA A 71 12.51 -1.08 12.83
CA ALA A 71 12.69 -1.25 14.27
C ALA A 71 11.40 -0.93 15.05
N GLU A 72 10.65 0.09 14.62
CA GLU A 72 9.45 0.53 15.31
C GLU A 72 8.27 -0.40 15.07
N ILE A 73 8.06 -0.87 13.83
CA ILE A 73 6.99 -1.81 13.51
C ILE A 73 7.16 -3.12 14.29
N ARG A 74 8.38 -3.63 14.43
CA ARG A 74 8.64 -4.88 15.17
C ARG A 74 8.32 -4.81 16.67
N LYS A 75 8.36 -3.61 17.25
CA LYS A 75 8.04 -3.36 18.66
C LYS A 75 6.58 -2.96 18.87
N THR A 76 5.88 -2.65 17.78
CA THR A 76 4.52 -2.13 17.80
C THR A 76 3.53 -3.28 17.64
N HIS A 77 2.46 -3.25 18.42
CA HIS A 77 1.38 -4.22 18.25
C HIS A 77 0.74 -4.06 16.87
N GLU A 78 0.39 -5.16 16.19
CA GLU A 78 -0.06 -5.15 14.78
C GLU A 78 -1.20 -4.14 14.50
N ARG A 79 -2.17 -4.07 15.41
CA ARG A 79 -3.29 -3.12 15.36
C ARG A 79 -2.88 -1.64 15.27
N ASP A 80 -1.72 -1.29 15.80
CA ASP A 80 -1.22 0.09 15.92
C ASP A 80 -0.25 0.45 14.77
N VAL A 81 0.19 -0.54 13.99
CA VAL A 81 1.11 -0.37 12.85
C VAL A 81 0.58 0.60 11.80
N PRO A 82 -0.71 0.61 11.39
CA PRO A 82 -1.20 1.59 10.42
C PRO A 82 -1.00 3.04 10.88
N GLY A 83 -1.26 3.32 12.17
CA GLY A 83 -1.05 4.63 12.76
C GLY A 83 0.43 5.02 12.77
N LEU A 84 1.31 4.10 13.18
CA LEU A 84 2.76 4.32 13.14
C LEU A 84 3.24 4.68 11.72
N VAL A 85 2.87 3.87 10.71
CA VAL A 85 3.23 4.11 9.31
C VAL A 85 2.74 5.47 8.84
N PHE A 86 1.49 5.82 9.16
CA PHE A 86 0.91 7.14 8.85
C PHE A 86 1.77 8.28 9.40
N TYR A 87 2.06 8.27 10.71
CA TYR A 87 2.75 9.37 11.36
C TYR A 87 4.20 9.48 10.90
N THR A 88 4.90 8.36 10.74
CA THR A 88 6.30 8.36 10.30
C THR A 88 6.43 8.85 8.86
N LEU A 89 5.60 8.38 7.93
CA LEU A 89 5.67 8.83 6.53
C LEU A 89 5.30 10.31 6.40
N ARG A 90 4.28 10.77 7.14
CA ARG A 90 3.89 12.19 7.17
C ARG A 90 4.99 13.09 7.72
N GLN A 91 5.76 12.64 8.71
CA GLN A 91 6.91 13.40 9.22
C GLN A 91 8.08 13.41 8.23
N LYS A 92 8.31 12.30 7.53
CA LYS A 92 9.43 12.13 6.61
C LYS A 92 9.26 12.89 5.29
N PHE A 93 8.07 12.90 4.73
CA PHE A 93 7.79 13.51 3.43
C PHE A 93 6.92 14.76 3.58
N CYS A 94 7.24 15.82 2.85
CA CYS A 94 6.49 17.07 2.88
C CYS A 94 5.16 17.00 2.10
N SER A 95 5.04 16.06 1.16
CA SER A 95 3.87 15.90 0.27
C SER A 95 3.62 14.44 -0.12
N ALA A 96 2.39 14.16 -0.55
CA ALA A 96 2.00 12.91 -1.18
C ALA A 96 2.83 12.60 -2.43
N ALA A 97 3.14 13.62 -3.23
CA ALA A 97 3.94 13.46 -4.46
C ALA A 97 5.37 13.00 -4.15
N ALA A 98 6.02 13.61 -3.16
CA ALA A 98 7.37 13.19 -2.74
C ALA A 98 7.36 11.77 -2.16
N CYS A 99 6.35 11.44 -1.36
CA CYS A 99 6.20 10.12 -0.76
C CYS A 99 5.96 9.04 -1.83
N SER A 100 5.01 9.26 -2.72
CA SER A 100 4.69 8.33 -3.82
C SER A 100 5.87 8.13 -4.77
N ALA A 101 6.60 9.18 -5.14
CA ALA A 101 7.81 9.06 -5.95
C ALA A 101 8.86 8.14 -5.31
N SER A 102 9.03 8.21 -3.99
CA SER A 102 9.95 7.31 -3.26
C SER A 102 9.46 5.86 -3.21
N MET A 103 8.16 5.62 -3.20
CA MET A 103 7.59 4.26 -3.25
C MET A 103 7.70 3.66 -4.65
N MET A 104 7.54 4.49 -5.68
CA MET A 104 7.59 4.09 -7.08
C MET A 104 9.01 3.84 -7.59
N SER A 105 10.04 4.38 -6.94
CA SER A 105 11.44 4.16 -7.32
C SER A 105 11.99 2.80 -6.89
N LEU A 106 11.30 2.11 -5.97
CA LEU A 106 11.72 0.82 -5.40
C LEU A 106 10.55 -0.20 -5.44
N PRO A 107 9.99 -0.50 -6.62
CA PRO A 107 8.90 -1.46 -6.71
C PRO A 107 9.44 -2.89 -6.51
N ILE A 108 8.71 -3.69 -5.75
CA ILE A 108 8.90 -5.14 -5.71
C ILE A 108 8.15 -5.78 -6.87
N ASP A 109 6.92 -5.31 -7.12
CA ASP A 109 6.04 -5.84 -8.16
C ASP A 109 5.05 -4.77 -8.65
N MET A 110 4.50 -4.98 -9.84
CA MET A 110 3.46 -4.15 -10.43
C MET A 110 2.30 -5.03 -10.87
N LEU A 111 1.13 -4.79 -10.28
CA LEU A 111 -0.07 -5.58 -10.48
C LEU A 111 -1.10 -4.80 -11.28
N VAL A 112 -1.91 -5.52 -12.06
CA VAL A 112 -3.07 -4.93 -12.72
C VAL A 112 -4.21 -4.84 -11.72
N ASP A 113 -4.80 -3.65 -11.57
CA ASP A 113 -5.99 -3.46 -10.76
C ASP A 113 -7.22 -4.03 -11.48
N GLN A 114 -7.77 -5.11 -10.93
CA GLN A 114 -8.90 -5.81 -11.52
C GLN A 114 -10.24 -5.11 -11.22
N THR A 115 -10.33 -4.30 -10.16
CA THR A 115 -11.57 -3.56 -9.82
C THR A 115 -11.96 -2.56 -10.92
N VAL A 116 -10.98 -2.03 -11.66
CA VAL A 116 -11.21 -1.11 -12.77
C VAL A 116 -11.72 -1.82 -14.02
N ARG A 117 -11.35 -3.09 -14.22
CA ARG A 117 -11.86 -3.89 -15.35
C ARG A 117 -13.33 -4.22 -15.17
N GLU A 118 -13.74 -4.52 -13.94
CA GLU A 118 -15.15 -4.83 -13.63
C GLU A 118 -16.05 -3.60 -13.80
N ALA A 119 -15.58 -2.42 -13.40
CA ALA A 119 -16.34 -1.17 -13.55
C ALA A 119 -16.51 -0.70 -15.01
N LEU A 120 -15.64 -1.13 -15.93
CA LEU A 120 -15.72 -0.80 -17.36
C LEU A 120 -16.50 -1.84 -18.19
N ALA A 121 -16.79 -3.00 -17.61
CA ALA A 121 -17.53 -4.09 -18.26
C ALA A 121 -19.02 -4.15 -17.85
N ALA A 122 -19.45 -3.27 -16.95
CA ALA A 122 -20.83 -3.10 -16.46
C ALA A 122 -21.48 -1.86 -17.07
#